data_AF-A0A536VGL4-F1
#
_entry.id   AF-A0A536VGL4-F1
#
_cell.length_a   1.000
_cell.length_b   1.000
_cell.length_c   1.000
_cell.angle_alpha   90.00
_cell.angle_beta   90.00
_cell.angle_gamma   90.00
#
_symmetry.space_group_name_H-M   'P 1'
#
loop_
_entity.id
_entity.type
_entity.pdbx_description
1 polymer ?
#
loop_
_entity_poly.entity_id
_entity_poly.type
_entity_poly.pdbx_seq_one_letter_code
_entity_poly.pdbx_strand_id
1 'polypeptide(L)'
;MAAVLPLPVSPAVRQRAHWTDRIAHAVLIAIALALILFLAAPLSVILVQSLETADGAFAGLANFASYLATPALLQSLWNSVWVSLAVTLITVPLAFGFAYALMRSCIPFKALFRTITLIPLLAPSLLSAISLIYWFGNQGAARGVIQMLGVDNIYGAPGVVFAECFAVFPHALMILVTALSLADARLYEAADALGTRTRRKFFTITLPGAKYGLISAALVSFTLVVTDFGIPKVIGGNFNMLATDVFKLVIGQQDFQRGAVVGLLLLTPAVLTFIVDWLVQRKQTAMLSARAVPYRPKPAAGFDAAMTAYCVLVSALMLAMLGMAVFASFASYWPYNLTPSFKHYVLGLVDAEVGDAFVNSLKLAAGTAFFGTALVFVGAYMLEKTRGLDWARPIIRLLAMLPMAVPGLVLGLGYIF
;
A
#
# COMPACT_ATOMS: atom_id res chain seq x y z
N MET A 1 10.72 -64.61 24.62
CA MET A 1 11.39 -63.49 23.93
C MET A 1 11.50 -63.82 22.46
N ALA A 2 10.55 -63.36 21.64
CA ALA A 2 10.63 -63.51 20.18
C ALA A 2 11.31 -62.25 19.62
N ALA A 3 12.47 -62.44 18.97
CA ALA A 3 13.20 -61.37 18.33
C ALA A 3 12.41 -60.87 17.11
N VAL A 4 11.98 -59.61 17.15
CA VAL A 4 11.38 -58.92 16.01
C VAL A 4 12.50 -58.63 15.01
N LEU A 5 12.48 -59.34 13.88
CA LEU A 5 13.40 -59.07 12.77
C LEU A 5 13.11 -57.67 12.21
N PRO A 6 14.14 -56.83 11.96
CA PRO A 6 13.94 -55.52 11.36
C PRO A 6 13.43 -55.69 9.93
N LEU A 7 12.31 -55.04 9.61
CA LEU A 7 11.75 -55.04 8.25
C LEU A 7 12.77 -54.41 7.28
N PRO A 8 12.97 -54.99 6.08
CA PRO A 8 13.86 -54.43 5.08
C PRO A 8 13.36 -53.04 4.70
N VAL A 9 14.23 -52.03 4.88
CA VAL A 9 13.97 -50.66 4.43
C VAL A 9 13.90 -50.70 2.90
N SER A 10 12.69 -50.66 2.36
CA SER A 10 12.49 -50.59 0.91
C SER A 10 13.24 -49.36 0.39
N PRO A 11 14.10 -49.49 -0.65
CA PRO A 11 14.80 -48.34 -1.20
C PRO A 11 13.75 -47.31 -1.64
N ALA A 12 13.93 -46.06 -1.19
CA ALA A 12 13.02 -44.97 -1.54
C ALA A 12 12.86 -44.93 -3.07
N VAL A 13 11.66 -45.26 -3.55
CA VAL A 13 11.35 -45.28 -4.99
C VAL A 13 11.54 -43.87 -5.52
N ARG A 14 12.69 -43.61 -6.14
CA ARG A 14 12.94 -42.35 -6.86
C ARG A 14 12.13 -42.37 -8.15
N GLN A 15 10.92 -41.80 -8.09
CA GLN A 15 10.12 -41.55 -9.28
C GLN A 15 10.96 -40.73 -10.27
N ARG A 16 11.18 -41.25 -11.47
CA ARG A 16 11.90 -40.53 -12.53
C ARG A 16 11.06 -39.34 -12.95
N ALA A 17 11.65 -38.15 -12.93
CA ALA A 17 11.01 -36.92 -13.37
C ALA A 17 10.51 -37.08 -14.81
N HIS A 18 9.21 -36.87 -15.01
CA HIS A 18 8.59 -36.93 -16.33
C HIS A 18 9.06 -35.75 -17.18
N TRP A 19 8.96 -35.82 -18.51
CA TRP A 19 9.41 -34.70 -19.40
C TRP A 19 8.70 -33.38 -19.08
N THR A 20 7.47 -33.45 -18.60
CA THR A 20 6.69 -32.30 -18.10
C THR A 20 7.33 -31.64 -16.87
N ASP A 21 7.94 -32.43 -15.98
CA ASP A 21 8.62 -31.90 -14.79
C ASP A 21 9.91 -31.16 -15.20
N ARG A 22 10.63 -31.65 -16.22
CA ARG A 22 11.85 -30.99 -16.73
C ARG A 22 11.54 -29.63 -17.35
N ILE A 23 10.45 -29.54 -18.12
CA ILE A 23 9.98 -28.27 -18.69
C ILE A 23 9.58 -27.32 -17.55
N ALA A 24 8.86 -27.82 -16.55
CA ALA A 24 8.50 -27.02 -15.38
C ALA A 24 9.73 -26.50 -14.62
N HIS A 25 10.79 -27.33 -14.46
CA HIS A 25 12.04 -26.90 -13.84
C HIS A 25 12.73 -25.80 -14.66
N ALA A 26 12.79 -25.93 -15.98
CA ALA A 26 13.37 -24.90 -16.85
C ALA A 26 12.60 -23.58 -16.77
N VAL A 27 11.27 -23.64 -16.78
CA VAL A 27 10.40 -22.45 -16.62
C VAL A 27 10.59 -21.80 -15.24
N LEU A 28 10.65 -22.60 -14.17
CA LEU A 28 10.90 -22.09 -12.82
C LEU A 28 12.27 -21.43 -12.69
N ILE A 29 13.31 -22.00 -13.30
CA ILE A 29 14.66 -21.42 -13.34
C ILE A 29 14.66 -20.12 -14.15
N ALA A 30 13.97 -20.07 -15.29
CA ALA A 30 13.84 -18.84 -16.08
C ALA A 30 13.14 -17.72 -15.30
N ILE A 31 12.06 -18.04 -14.58
CA ILE A 31 11.37 -17.09 -13.69
C ILE A 31 12.30 -16.64 -12.56
N ALA A 32 13.04 -17.57 -11.94
CA ALA A 32 14.00 -17.25 -10.89
C ALA A 32 15.09 -16.29 -11.39
N LEU A 33 15.66 -16.57 -12.57
CA LEU A 33 16.65 -15.71 -13.24
C LEU A 33 16.08 -14.33 -13.55
N ALA A 34 14.84 -14.25 -14.05
CA ALA A 34 14.19 -12.96 -14.29
C ALA A 34 14.01 -12.17 -12.97
N LEU A 35 13.53 -12.81 -11.90
CA LEU A 35 13.41 -12.15 -10.59
C LEU A 35 14.78 -11.77 -10.01
N ILE A 36 15.82 -12.56 -10.24
CA ILE A 36 17.17 -12.18 -9.81
C ILE A 36 17.64 -10.95 -10.59
N LEU A 37 17.52 -10.98 -11.92
CA LEU A 37 18.03 -9.91 -12.79
C LEU A 37 17.27 -8.59 -12.62
N PHE A 38 15.95 -8.63 -12.50
CA PHE A 38 15.09 -7.44 -12.49
C PHE A 38 14.65 -7.00 -11.08
N LEU A 39 15.01 -7.74 -10.03
CA LEU A 39 14.66 -7.36 -8.67
C LEU A 39 15.84 -7.50 -7.72
N ALA A 40 16.43 -8.69 -7.60
CA ALA A 40 17.51 -8.91 -6.63
C ALA A 40 18.78 -8.14 -7.00
N ALA A 41 19.13 -8.08 -8.29
CA ALA A 41 20.33 -7.40 -8.76
C ALA A 41 20.27 -5.88 -8.52
N PRO A 42 19.23 -5.12 -8.93
CA PRO A 42 19.10 -3.71 -8.58
C PRO A 42 19.20 -3.44 -7.07
N LEU A 43 18.55 -4.28 -6.25
CA LEU A 43 18.62 -4.16 -4.79
C LEU A 43 20.02 -4.43 -4.23
N SER A 44 20.74 -5.38 -4.83
CA SER A 44 22.13 -5.65 -4.46
C SER A 44 23.07 -4.50 -4.84
N VAL A 45 22.83 -3.81 -5.96
CA VAL A 45 23.60 -2.63 -6.35
C VAL A 45 23.39 -1.49 -5.36
N ILE A 46 22.16 -1.27 -4.88
CA ILE A 46 21.90 -0.29 -3.81
C ILE A 46 22.66 -0.65 -2.52
N LEU A 47 22.67 -1.93 -2.16
CA LEU A 47 23.43 -2.40 -0.99
C LEU A 47 24.94 -2.08 -1.15
N VAL A 48 25.51 -2.40 -2.31
CA VAL A 48 26.92 -2.15 -2.62
C VAL A 48 27.25 -0.65 -2.62
N GLN A 49 26.47 0.16 -3.33
CA GLN A 49 26.62 1.63 -3.36
C GLN A 49 26.55 2.26 -1.97
N SER A 50 25.75 1.71 -1.06
CA SER A 50 25.66 2.23 0.31
C SER A 50 26.96 2.02 1.12
N LEU A 51 27.78 1.04 0.72
CA LEU A 51 29.01 0.64 1.40
C LEU A 51 30.29 1.10 0.69
N GLU A 52 30.17 1.74 -0.47
CA GLU A 52 31.29 2.23 -1.28
C GLU A 52 31.41 3.77 -1.21
N THR A 53 32.61 4.29 -1.47
CA THR A 53 32.85 5.71 -1.74
C THR A 53 32.53 6.03 -3.21
N ALA A 54 32.48 7.32 -3.55
CA ALA A 54 32.32 7.76 -4.94
C ALA A 54 33.40 7.21 -5.88
N ASP A 55 34.60 6.92 -5.37
CA ASP A 55 35.72 6.36 -6.12
C ASP A 55 35.69 4.82 -6.21
N GLY A 56 34.66 4.17 -5.67
CA GLY A 56 34.51 2.71 -5.65
C GLY A 56 35.32 1.99 -4.56
N ALA A 57 35.89 2.72 -3.59
CA ALA A 57 36.58 2.11 -2.46
C ALA A 57 35.58 1.69 -1.38
N PHE A 58 35.87 0.63 -0.62
CA PHE A 58 35.00 0.20 0.48
C PHE A 58 35.00 1.23 1.62
N ALA A 59 33.87 1.91 1.81
CA ALA A 59 33.63 2.91 2.85
C ALA A 59 33.06 2.31 4.15
N GLY A 60 32.59 1.05 4.11
CA GLY A 60 31.92 0.41 5.25
C GLY A 60 30.68 1.19 5.69
N LEU A 61 30.61 1.55 6.97
CA LEU A 61 29.48 2.29 7.55
C LEU A 61 29.65 3.82 7.52
N ALA A 62 30.68 4.34 6.85
CA ALA A 62 30.94 5.78 6.82
C ALA A 62 29.78 6.59 6.23
N ASN A 63 29.14 6.09 5.17
CA ASN A 63 27.98 6.74 4.56
C ASN A 63 26.79 6.82 5.53
N PHE A 64 26.54 5.75 6.31
CA PHE A 64 25.51 5.72 7.35
C PHE A 64 25.82 6.70 8.50
N ALA A 65 27.09 6.77 8.93
CA ALA A 65 27.52 7.74 9.94
C ALA A 65 27.35 9.18 9.43
N SER A 66 27.68 9.45 8.15
CA SER A 66 27.49 10.76 7.53
C SER A 66 26.01 11.15 7.44
N TYR A 67 25.14 10.18 7.18
CA TYR A 67 23.69 10.38 7.18
C TYR A 67 23.19 10.80 8.57
N LEU A 68 23.55 10.02 9.61
CA LEU A 68 23.14 10.28 10.99
C LEU A 68 23.72 11.59 11.54
N ALA A 69 24.87 12.03 11.04
CA ALA A 69 25.48 13.30 11.39
C ALA A 69 24.78 14.51 10.75
N THR A 70 23.92 14.31 9.74
CA THR A 70 23.25 15.38 9.00
C THR A 70 21.86 15.68 9.60
N PRO A 71 21.66 16.82 10.30
CA PRO A 71 20.42 17.07 11.04
C PRO A 71 19.17 17.09 10.14
N ALA A 72 19.30 17.61 8.92
CA ALA A 72 18.20 17.66 7.96
C ALA A 72 17.71 16.26 7.56
N LEU A 73 18.63 15.31 7.34
CA LEU A 73 18.29 13.93 6.97
C LEU A 73 17.69 13.15 8.15
N LEU A 74 18.18 13.42 9.37
CA LEU A 74 17.58 12.86 10.59
C LEU A 74 16.17 13.39 10.82
N GLN A 75 15.93 14.68 10.55
CA GLN A 75 14.61 15.28 10.60
C GLN A 75 13.66 14.63 9.60
N SER A 76 14.09 14.35 8.37
CA SER A 76 13.28 13.64 7.37
C SER A 76 12.94 12.21 7.78
N LEU A 77 13.86 11.51 8.44
CA LEU A 77 13.61 10.19 9.02
C LEU A 77 12.50 10.28 10.07
N TRP A 78 12.65 11.21 11.02
CA TRP A 78 11.63 11.45 12.04
C TRP A 78 10.27 11.80 11.40
N ASN A 79 10.27 12.72 10.44
CA ASN A 79 9.11 13.14 9.68
C ASN A 79 8.37 11.97 9.05
N SER A 80 9.11 11.05 8.43
CA SER A 80 8.52 9.88 7.77
C SER A 80 7.86 8.96 8.78
N VAL A 81 8.51 8.70 9.92
CA VAL A 81 7.97 7.82 10.96
C VAL A 81 6.73 8.43 11.60
N TRP A 82 6.82 9.67 12.09
CA TRP A 82 5.70 10.27 12.83
C TRP A 82 4.50 10.54 11.93
N VAL A 83 4.70 10.98 10.67
CA VAL A 83 3.59 11.18 9.71
C VAL A 83 2.92 9.85 9.40
N SER A 84 3.70 8.80 9.13
CA SER A 84 3.14 7.47 8.84
C SER A 84 2.33 6.92 10.02
N LEU A 85 2.80 7.14 11.25
CA LEU A 85 2.04 6.78 12.46
C LEU A 85 0.76 7.61 12.59
N ALA A 86 0.84 8.93 12.43
CA ALA A 86 -0.31 9.83 12.54
C ALA A 86 -1.40 9.47 11.51
N VAL A 87 -1.04 9.32 10.25
CA VAL A 87 -1.96 8.93 9.18
C VAL A 87 -2.58 7.57 9.47
N THR A 88 -1.80 6.60 9.93
CA THR A 88 -2.30 5.26 10.28
C THR A 88 -3.31 5.33 11.42
N LEU A 89 -3.00 6.07 12.48
CA LEU A 89 -3.85 6.25 13.65
C LEU A 89 -5.14 7.02 13.35
N ILE A 90 -5.16 7.85 12.31
CA ILE A 90 -6.37 8.57 11.87
C ILE A 90 -7.17 7.71 10.90
N THR A 91 -6.51 7.16 9.89
CA THR A 91 -7.16 6.49 8.75
C THR A 91 -7.75 5.14 9.13
N VAL A 92 -7.03 4.33 9.93
CA VAL A 92 -7.51 2.98 10.28
C VAL A 92 -8.81 3.03 11.10
N PRO A 93 -8.97 3.87 12.15
CA PRO A 93 -10.24 4.01 12.85
C PRO A 93 -11.38 4.51 11.96
N LEU A 94 -11.12 5.49 11.08
CA LEU A 94 -12.14 6.00 10.15
C LEU A 94 -12.56 4.91 9.14
N ALA A 95 -11.60 4.24 8.53
CA ALA A 95 -11.87 3.13 7.61
C ALA A 95 -12.56 1.96 8.32
N PHE A 96 -12.22 1.68 9.57
CA PHE A 96 -12.88 0.66 10.39
C PHE A 96 -14.33 1.04 10.68
N GLY A 97 -14.59 2.30 11.08
CA GLY A 97 -15.94 2.82 11.27
C GLY A 97 -16.78 2.69 10.00
N PHE A 98 -16.20 3.00 8.84
CA PHE A 98 -16.88 2.92 7.55
C PHE A 98 -17.13 1.46 7.14
N ALA A 99 -16.14 0.59 7.30
CA ALA A 99 -16.28 -0.85 7.07
C ALA A 99 -17.35 -1.46 8.00
N TYR A 100 -17.36 -1.04 9.27
CA TYR A 100 -18.35 -1.45 10.26
C TYR A 100 -19.76 -0.99 9.86
N ALA A 101 -19.92 0.25 9.40
CA ALA A 101 -21.20 0.72 8.85
C ALA A 101 -21.64 -0.17 7.68
N LEU A 102 -20.80 -0.41 6.68
CA LEU A 102 -21.14 -1.27 5.54
C LEU A 102 -21.54 -2.70 5.96
N MET A 103 -20.81 -3.29 6.91
CA MET A 103 -20.91 -4.72 7.24
C MET A 103 -21.82 -5.05 8.43
N ARG A 104 -22.19 -4.08 9.27
CA ARG A 104 -22.92 -4.31 10.54
C ARG A 104 -24.18 -3.47 10.72
N SER A 105 -24.49 -2.57 9.79
CA SER A 105 -25.74 -1.79 9.79
C SER A 105 -26.64 -2.15 8.59
N CYS A 106 -27.88 -1.70 8.59
CA CYS A 106 -28.84 -1.86 7.49
C CYS A 106 -28.97 -0.59 6.63
N ILE A 107 -27.86 0.11 6.40
CA ILE A 107 -27.87 1.35 5.59
C ILE A 107 -28.24 1.10 4.12
N PRO A 108 -28.93 2.04 3.46
CA PRO A 108 -29.19 1.96 2.03
C PRO A 108 -27.91 2.23 1.21
N PHE A 109 -27.92 1.85 -0.07
CA PHE A 109 -26.87 2.18 -1.06
C PHE A 109 -25.42 1.78 -0.68
N LYS A 110 -25.25 0.69 0.11
CA LYS A 110 -23.91 0.19 0.51
C LYS A 110 -22.92 0.05 -0.64
N ALA A 111 -23.40 -0.45 -1.79
CA ALA A 111 -22.56 -0.63 -2.97
C ALA A 111 -22.06 0.71 -3.53
N LEU A 112 -22.89 1.75 -3.51
CA LEU A 112 -22.52 3.10 -3.95
C LEU A 112 -21.46 3.70 -3.02
N PHE A 113 -21.69 3.69 -1.70
CA PHE A 113 -20.72 4.19 -0.73
C PHE A 113 -19.37 3.47 -0.81
N ARG A 114 -19.41 2.14 -0.96
CA ARG A 114 -18.19 1.34 -1.20
C ARG A 114 -17.51 1.72 -2.51
N THR A 115 -18.27 1.93 -3.58
CA THR A 115 -17.68 2.29 -4.88
C THR A 115 -17.01 3.64 -4.82
N ILE A 116 -17.69 4.68 -4.30
CA ILE A 116 -17.17 6.04 -4.17
C ILE A 116 -15.84 6.06 -3.40
N THR A 117 -15.81 5.37 -2.26
CA THR A 117 -14.61 5.34 -1.41
C THR A 117 -13.44 4.57 -2.01
N LEU A 118 -13.67 3.73 -3.03
CA LEU A 118 -12.63 3.00 -3.75
C LEU A 118 -12.13 3.71 -5.01
N ILE A 119 -12.86 4.73 -5.53
CA ILE A 119 -12.42 5.50 -6.71
C ILE A 119 -11.00 6.07 -6.56
N PRO A 120 -10.56 6.59 -5.39
CA PRO A 120 -9.21 7.13 -5.26
C PRO A 120 -8.08 6.14 -5.57
N LEU A 121 -8.34 4.82 -5.55
CA LEU A 121 -7.35 3.80 -5.97
C LEU A 121 -6.95 3.93 -7.45
N LEU A 122 -7.79 4.56 -8.26
CA LEU A 122 -7.53 4.79 -9.69
C LEU A 122 -6.73 6.07 -9.93
N ALA A 123 -6.61 6.94 -8.93
CA ALA A 123 -5.91 8.20 -9.02
C ALA A 123 -4.45 8.06 -8.53
N PRO A 124 -3.49 8.79 -9.13
CA PRO A 124 -2.15 8.88 -8.57
C PRO A 124 -2.19 9.58 -7.20
N SER A 125 -1.31 9.19 -6.27
CA SER A 125 -1.32 9.71 -4.88
C SER A 125 -1.24 11.25 -4.83
N LEU A 126 -0.41 11.84 -5.68
CA LEU A 126 -0.26 13.29 -5.84
C LEU A 126 -1.58 14.05 -6.13
N LEU A 127 -2.61 13.37 -6.67
CA LEU A 127 -3.91 14.00 -6.92
C LEU A 127 -4.53 14.53 -5.63
N SER A 128 -4.41 13.81 -4.52
CA SER A 128 -4.98 14.25 -3.24
C SER A 128 -4.32 15.54 -2.74
N ALA A 129 -2.99 15.64 -2.88
CA ALA A 129 -2.22 16.83 -2.55
C ALA A 129 -2.61 18.02 -3.43
N ILE A 130 -2.71 17.83 -4.75
CA ILE A 130 -3.11 18.88 -5.70
C ILE A 130 -4.53 19.37 -5.39
N SER A 131 -5.48 18.46 -5.20
CA SER A 131 -6.84 18.83 -4.83
C SER A 131 -6.89 19.59 -3.51
N LEU A 132 -6.06 19.23 -2.53
CA LEU A 132 -6.01 19.93 -1.25
C LEU A 132 -5.47 21.36 -1.39
N ILE A 133 -4.47 21.56 -2.27
CA ILE A 133 -3.96 22.88 -2.61
C ILE A 133 -5.06 23.74 -3.26
N TYR A 134 -5.86 23.17 -4.16
CA TYR A 134 -6.98 23.89 -4.77
C TYR A 134 -8.10 24.23 -3.78
N TRP A 135 -8.35 23.37 -2.79
CA TRP A 135 -9.30 23.67 -1.73
C TRP A 135 -8.79 24.70 -0.73
N PHE A 136 -7.58 24.51 -0.21
CA PHE A 136 -7.14 25.17 1.02
C PHE A 136 -5.77 25.83 0.92
N GLY A 137 -5.12 25.77 -0.24
CA GLY A 137 -3.84 26.43 -0.49
C GLY A 137 -3.95 27.95 -0.46
N ASN A 138 -2.87 28.63 -0.80
CA ASN A 138 -2.80 30.10 -0.69
C ASN A 138 -3.88 30.82 -1.52
N GLN A 139 -4.27 30.23 -2.64
CA GLN A 139 -5.36 30.70 -3.50
C GLN A 139 -6.50 29.67 -3.57
N GLY A 140 -6.73 28.94 -2.48
CA GLY A 140 -7.71 27.87 -2.42
C GLY A 140 -9.14 28.37 -2.26
N ALA A 141 -10.10 27.64 -2.84
CA ALA A 141 -11.53 28.00 -2.85
C ALA A 141 -12.15 28.14 -1.44
N ALA A 142 -11.63 27.39 -0.46
CA ALA A 142 -12.10 27.33 0.91
C ALA A 142 -11.01 27.72 1.93
N ARG A 143 -10.01 28.52 1.53
CA ARG A 143 -8.93 28.98 2.43
C ARG A 143 -9.47 29.66 3.70
N GLY A 144 -10.53 30.48 3.59
CA GLY A 144 -11.11 31.15 4.74
C GLY A 144 -11.67 30.20 5.81
N VAL A 145 -12.21 29.05 5.39
CA VAL A 145 -12.77 28.04 6.31
C VAL A 145 -11.67 27.39 7.13
N ILE A 146 -10.54 27.03 6.52
CA ILE A 146 -9.45 26.37 7.23
C ILE A 146 -8.73 27.34 8.19
N GLN A 147 -8.66 28.62 7.85
CA GLN A 147 -8.16 29.67 8.74
C GLN A 147 -9.05 29.87 9.96
N MET A 148 -10.39 29.80 9.80
CA MET A 148 -11.31 29.83 10.94
C MET A 148 -11.15 28.63 11.89
N LEU A 149 -10.66 27.49 11.37
CA LEU A 149 -10.34 26.30 12.16
C LEU A 149 -8.95 26.36 12.81
N GLY A 150 -8.22 27.48 12.67
CA GLY A 150 -6.91 27.68 13.28
C GLY A 150 -5.75 27.06 12.52
N VAL A 151 -5.95 26.69 11.25
CA VAL A 151 -4.88 26.17 10.38
C VAL A 151 -4.45 27.27 9.41
N ASP A 152 -3.29 27.88 9.69
CA ASP A 152 -2.78 29.02 8.92
C ASP A 152 -2.36 28.64 7.50
N ASN A 153 -1.78 27.45 7.34
CA ASN A 153 -1.24 26.96 6.08
C ASN A 153 -1.34 25.43 5.97
N ILE A 154 -1.79 24.95 4.80
CA ILE A 154 -1.82 23.53 4.45
C ILE A 154 -0.47 23.01 3.95
N TYR A 155 0.44 23.86 3.49
CA TYR A 155 1.75 23.41 3.07
C TYR A 155 2.57 22.91 4.27
N GLY A 156 3.21 21.76 4.11
CA GLY A 156 3.96 21.09 5.17
C GLY A 156 3.19 19.92 5.79
N ALA A 157 3.58 19.59 7.02
CA ALA A 157 3.08 18.45 7.78
C ALA A 157 1.54 18.28 7.78
N PRO A 158 0.71 19.32 8.05
CA PRO A 158 -0.74 19.16 8.11
C PRO A 158 -1.36 18.73 6.77
N GLY A 159 -0.94 19.34 5.66
CA GLY A 159 -1.44 18.98 4.34
C GLY A 159 -0.97 17.61 3.89
N VAL A 160 0.27 17.22 4.23
CA VAL A 160 0.76 15.85 3.98
C VAL A 160 -0.12 14.85 4.71
N VAL A 161 -0.31 14.99 6.02
CA VAL A 161 -1.13 14.06 6.81
C VAL A 161 -2.55 13.96 6.24
N PHE A 162 -3.18 15.08 5.89
CA PHE A 162 -4.55 15.08 5.38
C PHE A 162 -4.67 14.43 3.99
N ALA A 163 -3.77 14.78 3.08
CA ALA A 163 -3.72 14.22 1.73
C ALA A 163 -3.40 12.71 1.74
N GLU A 164 -2.52 12.27 2.64
CA GLU A 164 -2.20 10.86 2.87
C GLU A 164 -3.40 10.09 3.44
N CYS A 165 -4.14 10.67 4.39
CA CYS A 165 -5.36 10.04 4.91
C CYS A 165 -6.34 9.73 3.79
N PHE A 166 -6.54 10.66 2.84
CA PHE A 166 -7.39 10.43 1.68
C PHE A 166 -6.85 9.31 0.77
N ALA A 167 -5.55 9.34 0.45
CA ALA A 167 -4.94 8.38 -0.48
C ALA A 167 -4.94 6.95 0.09
N VAL A 168 -4.72 6.80 1.40
CA VAL A 168 -4.55 5.52 2.07
C VAL A 168 -5.88 4.90 2.51
N PHE A 169 -6.93 5.72 2.73
CA PHE A 169 -8.25 5.27 3.15
C PHE A 169 -8.81 4.07 2.37
N PRO A 170 -8.84 4.05 1.01
CA PRO A 170 -9.40 2.91 0.28
C PRO A 170 -8.65 1.60 0.53
N HIS A 171 -7.32 1.65 0.68
CA HIS A 171 -6.50 0.47 0.96
C HIS A 171 -6.85 -0.13 2.32
N ALA A 172 -6.92 0.70 3.36
CA ALA A 172 -7.36 0.27 4.69
C ALA A 172 -8.80 -0.27 4.66
N LEU A 173 -9.71 0.39 3.95
CA LEU A 173 -11.10 -0.02 3.84
C LEU A 173 -11.25 -1.43 3.24
N MET A 174 -10.51 -1.76 2.18
CA MET A 174 -10.57 -3.08 1.54
C MET A 174 -10.19 -4.21 2.52
N ILE A 175 -9.11 -4.00 3.27
CA ILE A 175 -8.63 -4.98 4.25
C ILE A 175 -9.67 -5.16 5.36
N LEU A 176 -10.22 -4.06 5.88
CA LEU A 176 -11.15 -4.07 7.01
C LEU A 176 -12.53 -4.62 6.64
N VAL A 177 -13.03 -4.32 5.44
CA VAL A 177 -14.26 -4.94 4.90
C VAL A 177 -14.09 -6.45 4.79
N THR A 178 -12.95 -6.90 4.26
CA THR A 178 -12.63 -8.33 4.16
C THR A 178 -12.58 -8.98 5.55
N ALA A 179 -11.86 -8.38 6.49
CA ALA A 179 -11.76 -8.88 7.86
C ALA A 179 -13.12 -8.98 8.57
N LEU A 180 -13.99 -7.98 8.40
CA LEU A 180 -15.33 -7.99 8.99
C LEU A 180 -16.30 -8.94 8.27
N SER A 181 -16.09 -9.23 6.98
CA SER A 181 -16.91 -10.18 6.23
C SER A 181 -16.70 -11.64 6.66
N LEU A 182 -15.51 -11.94 7.22
CA LEU A 182 -15.10 -13.28 7.65
C LEU A 182 -15.64 -13.68 9.04
N ALA A 183 -16.36 -12.80 9.73
CA ALA A 183 -16.88 -13.08 11.07
C ALA A 183 -18.08 -14.05 11.03
N ASP A 184 -18.07 -15.06 11.90
CA ASP A 184 -19.15 -16.04 12.02
C ASP A 184 -20.38 -15.46 12.73
N ALA A 185 -21.53 -15.48 12.04
CA ALA A 185 -22.82 -15.03 12.55
C ALA A 185 -23.24 -15.73 13.84
N ARG A 186 -22.84 -17.00 14.02
CA ARG A 186 -23.24 -17.82 15.17
C ARG A 186 -22.80 -17.25 16.50
N LEU A 187 -21.66 -16.55 16.54
CA LEU A 187 -21.19 -15.87 17.74
C LEU A 187 -22.13 -14.73 18.15
N TYR A 188 -22.67 -14.01 17.16
CA TYR A 188 -23.61 -12.92 17.41
C TYR A 188 -25.00 -13.44 17.81
N GLU A 189 -25.46 -14.54 17.21
CA GLU A 189 -26.73 -15.19 17.58
C GLU A 189 -26.68 -15.75 19.00
N ALA A 190 -25.58 -16.38 19.40
CA ALA A 190 -25.37 -16.83 20.78
C ALA A 190 -25.35 -15.66 21.76
N ALA A 191 -24.68 -14.55 21.40
CA ALA A 191 -24.66 -13.36 22.24
C ALA A 191 -26.05 -12.69 22.36
N ASP A 192 -26.85 -12.70 21.29
CA ASP A 192 -28.24 -12.25 21.30
C ASP A 192 -29.09 -13.12 22.24
N ALA A 193 -28.95 -14.45 22.18
CA ALA A 193 -29.67 -15.39 23.04
C ALA A 193 -29.33 -15.20 24.53
N LEU A 194 -28.10 -14.81 24.84
CA LEU A 194 -27.66 -14.46 26.20
C LEU A 194 -28.03 -13.04 26.64
N GLY A 195 -28.78 -12.27 25.82
CA GLY A 195 -29.17 -10.90 26.15
C GLY A 195 -27.99 -9.90 26.20
N THR A 196 -26.90 -10.21 25.50
CA THR A 196 -25.67 -9.40 25.54
C THR A 196 -25.87 -8.05 24.85
N ARG A 197 -25.49 -6.95 25.50
CA ARG A 197 -25.57 -5.59 24.94
C ARG A 197 -24.62 -5.41 23.74
N THR A 198 -24.99 -4.55 22.79
CA THR A 198 -24.20 -4.28 21.55
C THR A 198 -22.77 -3.82 21.82
N ARG A 199 -22.54 -2.96 22.83
CA ARG A 199 -21.18 -2.54 23.21
C ARG A 199 -20.30 -3.73 23.62
N ARG A 200 -20.86 -4.68 24.37
CA ARG A 200 -20.12 -5.88 24.76
C ARG A 200 -19.82 -6.75 23.54
N LYS A 201 -20.81 -7.01 22.67
CA LYS A 201 -20.60 -7.72 21.38
C LYS A 201 -19.47 -7.09 20.55
N PHE A 202 -19.40 -5.76 20.50
CA PHE A 202 -18.33 -5.06 19.78
C PHE A 202 -16.94 -5.40 20.34
N PHE A 203 -16.72 -5.25 21.64
CA PHE A 203 -15.41 -5.49 22.26
C PHE A 203 -15.06 -6.97 22.45
N THR A 204 -16.03 -7.88 22.47
CA THR A 204 -15.77 -9.31 22.70
C THR A 204 -15.84 -10.18 21.44
N ILE A 205 -16.54 -9.73 20.38
CA ILE A 205 -16.73 -10.51 19.15
C ILE A 205 -16.14 -9.75 17.96
N THR A 206 -16.65 -8.53 17.68
CA THR A 206 -16.27 -7.80 16.45
C THR A 206 -14.79 -7.41 16.44
N LEU A 207 -14.34 -6.68 17.46
CA LEU A 207 -12.98 -6.14 17.49
C LEU A 207 -11.92 -7.26 17.61
N PRO A 208 -12.08 -8.27 18.50
CA PRO A 208 -11.15 -9.41 18.54
C PRO A 208 -11.19 -10.26 17.25
N GLY A 209 -12.35 -10.39 16.62
CA GLY A 209 -12.48 -11.11 15.35
C GLY A 209 -11.80 -10.41 14.17
N ALA A 210 -11.78 -9.06 14.18
CA ALA A 210 -11.13 -8.25 13.16
C ALA A 210 -9.65 -7.93 13.46
N LYS A 211 -9.08 -8.38 14.60
CA LYS A 211 -7.76 -7.93 15.07
C LYS A 211 -6.62 -8.10 14.07
N TYR A 212 -6.59 -9.21 13.33
CA TYR A 212 -5.56 -9.47 12.33
C TYR A 212 -5.72 -8.58 11.11
N GLY A 213 -6.96 -8.33 10.68
CA GLY A 213 -7.26 -7.35 9.65
C GLY A 213 -6.93 -5.92 10.08
N LEU A 214 -7.11 -5.58 11.36
CA LEU A 214 -6.75 -4.26 11.89
C LEU A 214 -5.23 -4.04 11.91
N ILE A 215 -4.47 -5.06 12.34
CA ILE A 215 -3.01 -5.03 12.29
C ILE A 215 -2.53 -4.93 10.83
N SER A 216 -3.11 -5.73 9.93
CA SER A 216 -2.79 -5.70 8.50
C SER A 216 -3.06 -4.33 7.88
N ALA A 217 -4.26 -3.76 8.13
CA ALA A 217 -4.61 -2.42 7.66
C ALA A 217 -3.64 -1.36 8.18
N ALA A 218 -3.25 -1.44 9.47
CA ALA A 218 -2.30 -0.50 10.04
C ALA A 218 -0.90 -0.60 9.42
N LEU A 219 -0.38 -1.82 9.22
CA LEU A 219 0.93 -2.05 8.60
C LEU A 219 0.95 -1.62 7.14
N VAL A 220 -0.10 -1.93 6.37
CA VAL A 220 -0.24 -1.50 4.98
C VAL A 220 -0.35 0.02 4.89
N SER A 221 -1.19 0.65 5.73
CA SER A 221 -1.30 2.12 5.79
C SER A 221 0.03 2.77 6.12
N PHE A 222 0.75 2.29 7.14
CA PHE A 222 2.06 2.81 7.50
C PHE A 222 3.06 2.67 6.34
N THR A 223 3.06 1.52 5.67
CA THR A 223 3.98 1.24 4.55
C THR A 223 3.71 2.15 3.36
N LEU A 224 2.43 2.36 3.01
CA LEU A 224 2.05 3.26 1.93
C LEU A 224 2.52 4.69 2.19
N VAL A 225 2.33 5.21 3.41
CA VAL A 225 2.71 6.59 3.76
C VAL A 225 4.22 6.77 3.86
N VAL A 226 4.93 5.83 4.49
CA VAL A 226 6.39 5.97 4.67
C VAL A 226 7.12 5.95 3.32
N THR A 227 6.55 5.23 2.35
CA THR A 227 7.09 5.07 0.99
C THR A 227 6.53 6.05 -0.03
N ASP A 228 5.53 6.87 0.33
CA ASP A 228 4.96 7.83 -0.60
C ASP A 228 5.93 8.99 -0.86
N PHE A 229 6.11 9.27 -2.14
CA PHE A 229 6.89 10.40 -2.62
C PHE A 229 5.99 11.54 -3.11
N GLY A 230 4.85 11.20 -3.73
CA GLY A 230 4.06 12.13 -4.53
C GLY A 230 3.42 13.24 -3.69
N ILE A 231 2.77 12.87 -2.59
CA ILE A 231 2.07 13.80 -1.71
C ILE A 231 3.07 14.73 -1.02
N PRO A 232 4.10 14.24 -0.29
CA PRO A 232 5.07 15.12 0.37
C PRO A 232 5.79 16.03 -0.62
N LYS A 233 6.08 15.54 -1.84
CA LYS A 233 6.71 16.37 -2.87
C LYS A 233 5.85 17.55 -3.32
N VAL A 234 4.53 17.37 -3.42
CA VAL A 234 3.62 18.40 -3.94
C VAL A 234 3.20 19.39 -2.85
N ILE A 235 2.84 18.91 -1.66
CA ILE A 235 2.26 19.76 -0.60
C ILE A 235 3.22 20.00 0.58
N GLY A 236 4.31 19.24 0.70
CA GLY A 236 5.22 19.33 1.84
C GLY A 236 6.02 20.64 1.91
N GLY A 237 6.24 21.34 0.80
CA GLY A 237 7.06 22.56 0.80
C GLY A 237 8.49 22.29 1.31
N ASN A 238 8.84 22.88 2.47
CA ASN A 238 10.13 22.63 3.14
C ASN A 238 10.12 21.40 4.07
N PHE A 239 8.96 20.75 4.23
CA PHE A 239 8.82 19.53 5.02
C PHE A 239 9.24 18.32 4.18
N ASN A 240 10.38 17.74 4.53
CA ASN A 240 10.93 16.59 3.81
C ASN A 240 10.66 15.29 4.57
N MET A 241 10.47 14.23 3.79
CA MET A 241 10.41 12.84 4.23
C MET A 241 11.52 12.04 3.52
N LEU A 242 11.80 10.83 3.99
CA LEU A 242 12.82 9.92 3.45
C LEU A 242 12.66 9.77 1.93
N ALA A 243 11.45 9.47 1.46
CA ALA A 243 11.17 9.31 0.04
C ALA A 243 11.53 10.56 -0.78
N THR A 244 11.29 11.77 -0.26
CA THR A 244 11.66 13.01 -0.95
C THR A 244 13.16 13.29 -0.93
N ASP A 245 13.86 12.90 0.14
CA ASP A 245 15.30 13.07 0.25
C ASP A 245 16.06 12.14 -0.69
N VAL A 246 15.59 10.89 -0.83
CA VAL A 246 16.14 9.95 -1.81
C VAL A 246 16.15 10.58 -3.21
N PHE A 247 15.02 11.13 -3.64
CA PHE A 247 14.91 11.78 -4.95
C PHE A 247 15.85 12.99 -5.07
N LYS A 248 15.93 13.84 -4.04
CA LYS A 248 16.80 15.01 -4.04
C LYS A 248 18.28 14.65 -4.12
N LEU A 249 18.71 13.63 -3.38
CA LEU A 249 20.10 13.19 -3.37
C LEU A 249 20.49 12.58 -4.70
N VAL A 250 19.69 11.65 -5.23
CA VAL A 250 20.05 10.90 -6.44
C VAL A 250 19.84 11.73 -7.72
N ILE A 251 18.67 12.35 -7.87
CA ILE A 251 18.35 13.10 -9.10
C ILE A 251 18.84 14.54 -9.03
N GLY A 252 18.70 15.18 -7.86
CA GLY A 252 19.05 16.59 -7.70
C GLY A 252 20.54 16.84 -7.48
N GLN A 253 21.20 16.00 -6.68
CA GLN A 253 22.60 16.20 -6.28
C GLN A 253 23.57 15.16 -6.87
N GLN A 254 23.05 14.11 -7.52
CA GLN A 254 23.84 12.98 -8.02
C GLN A 254 24.71 12.30 -6.94
N ASP A 255 24.28 12.39 -5.67
CA ASP A 255 24.91 11.73 -4.53
C ASP A 255 24.31 10.32 -4.39
N PHE A 256 24.82 9.41 -5.21
CA PHE A 256 24.33 8.04 -5.32
C PHE A 256 24.57 7.23 -4.02
N GLN A 257 25.69 7.46 -3.34
CA GLN A 257 26.07 6.74 -2.13
C GLN A 257 25.15 7.10 -0.96
N ARG A 258 24.94 8.39 -0.69
CA ARG A 258 23.97 8.80 0.34
C ARG A 258 22.55 8.45 -0.06
N GLY A 259 22.21 8.60 -1.34
CA GLY A 259 20.91 8.18 -1.89
C GLY A 259 20.62 6.70 -1.64
N ALA A 260 21.62 5.83 -1.82
CA ALA A 260 21.53 4.40 -1.54
C ALA A 260 21.28 4.12 -0.05
N VAL A 261 21.96 4.83 0.85
CA VAL A 261 21.71 4.73 2.30
C VAL A 261 20.26 5.10 2.64
N VAL A 262 19.75 6.22 2.11
CA VAL A 262 18.35 6.62 2.35
C VAL A 262 17.38 5.59 1.76
N GLY A 263 17.71 5.03 0.59
CA GLY A 263 16.95 3.95 -0.03
C GLY A 263 16.86 2.69 0.85
N LEU A 264 17.96 2.28 1.47
CA LEU A 264 17.97 1.16 2.44
C LEU A 264 17.20 1.49 3.73
N LEU A 265 17.35 2.72 4.24
CA LEU A 265 16.58 3.19 5.40
C LEU A 265 15.08 3.22 5.13
N LEU A 266 14.67 3.51 3.89
CA LEU A 266 13.27 3.45 3.45
C LEU A 266 12.78 2.02 3.26
N LEU A 267 13.63 1.12 2.76
CA LEU A 267 13.33 -0.29 2.57
C LEU A 267 13.16 -1.03 3.90
N THR A 268 13.91 -0.64 4.93
CA THR A 268 13.87 -1.28 6.26
C THR A 268 12.47 -1.33 6.88
N PRO A 269 11.75 -0.21 7.09
CA PRO A 269 10.40 -0.25 7.63
C PRO A 269 9.42 -1.00 6.72
N ALA A 270 9.52 -0.87 5.39
CA ALA A 270 8.62 -1.54 4.45
C ALA A 270 8.77 -3.08 4.47
N VAL A 271 9.99 -3.58 4.57
CA VAL A 271 10.26 -5.02 4.71
C VAL A 271 9.80 -5.52 6.08
N LEU A 272 10.05 -4.77 7.16
CA LEU A 272 9.62 -5.16 8.50
C LEU A 272 8.10 -5.26 8.60
N THR A 273 7.37 -4.25 8.12
CA THR A 273 5.90 -4.24 8.14
C THR A 273 5.33 -5.37 7.26
N PHE A 274 5.91 -5.61 6.09
CA PHE A 274 5.52 -6.71 5.22
C PHE A 274 5.70 -8.09 5.88
N ILE A 275 6.87 -8.33 6.51
CA ILE A 275 7.13 -9.59 7.22
C ILE A 275 6.12 -9.80 8.35
N VAL A 276 5.86 -8.76 9.15
CA VAL A 276 4.90 -8.83 10.25
C VAL A 276 3.49 -9.08 9.72
N ASP A 277 3.08 -8.38 8.66
CA ASP A 277 1.77 -8.56 8.03
C ASP A 277 1.60 -9.99 7.49
N TRP A 278 2.60 -10.52 6.79
CA TRP A 278 2.60 -11.89 6.29
C TRP A 278 2.45 -12.93 7.41
N LEU A 279 3.15 -12.74 8.53
CA LEU A 279 3.01 -13.60 9.70
C LEU A 279 1.62 -13.50 10.35
N VAL A 280 1.01 -12.32 10.33
CA VAL A 280 -0.33 -12.05 10.84
C VAL A 280 -1.40 -12.71 9.97
N GLN A 281 -1.33 -12.55 8.64
CA GLN A 281 -2.29 -13.12 7.71
C GLN A 281 -2.31 -14.66 7.73
N ARG A 282 -1.16 -15.30 7.97
CA ARG A 282 -1.07 -16.76 8.19
C ARG A 282 -1.91 -17.24 9.39
N LYS A 283 -2.04 -16.43 10.44
CA LYS A 283 -2.88 -16.77 11.61
C LYS A 283 -4.36 -16.52 11.34
N GLN A 284 -4.70 -15.50 10.54
CA GLN A 284 -6.08 -15.20 10.17
C GLN A 284 -6.70 -16.30 9.30
N THR A 285 -5.96 -16.79 8.30
CA THR A 285 -6.41 -17.89 7.43
C THR A 285 -6.63 -19.19 8.21
N ALA A 286 -5.83 -19.47 9.23
CA ALA A 286 -6.01 -20.63 10.11
C ALA A 286 -7.28 -20.57 10.99
N MET A 287 -7.86 -19.38 11.21
CA MET A 287 -9.11 -19.21 11.98
C MET A 287 -10.38 -19.35 11.13
N LEU A 288 -10.26 -19.40 9.80
CA LEU A 288 -11.40 -19.56 8.91
C LEU A 288 -11.92 -21.00 8.98
N SER A 289 -12.98 -21.20 9.75
CA SER A 289 -13.75 -22.45 9.70
C SER A 289 -14.55 -22.49 8.41
N ALA A 290 -14.46 -23.58 7.65
CA ALA A 290 -15.25 -23.82 6.44
C ALA A 290 -16.78 -23.80 6.66
N ARG A 291 -17.24 -23.67 7.92
CA ARG A 291 -18.65 -23.62 8.33
C ARG A 291 -19.12 -22.23 8.80
N ALA A 292 -18.31 -21.19 8.65
CA ALA A 292 -18.68 -19.84 9.07
C ALA A 292 -19.89 -19.33 8.27
N VAL A 293 -20.91 -18.82 8.96
CA VAL A 293 -22.09 -18.24 8.33
C VAL A 293 -21.92 -16.72 8.25
N PRO A 294 -22.13 -16.07 7.08
CA PRO A 294 -22.04 -14.62 6.97
C PRO A 294 -23.06 -13.92 7.88
N TYR A 295 -22.59 -12.98 8.69
CA TYR A 295 -23.46 -12.19 9.57
C TYR A 295 -24.44 -11.31 8.79
N ARG A 296 -25.73 -11.39 9.12
CA ARG A 296 -26.79 -10.50 8.61
C ARG A 296 -27.22 -9.51 9.70
N PRO A 297 -27.02 -8.20 9.51
CA PRO A 297 -27.43 -7.21 10.49
C PRO A 297 -28.96 -7.13 10.60
N LYS A 298 -29.45 -6.81 11.80
CA LYS A 298 -30.87 -6.52 12.07
C LYS A 298 -31.09 -5.01 11.99
N PRO A 299 -32.22 -4.54 11.43
CA PRO A 299 -32.49 -3.11 11.29
C PRO A 299 -32.66 -2.43 12.64
N ALA A 300 -32.06 -1.26 12.79
CA ALA A 300 -32.13 -0.42 13.98
C ALA A 300 -32.08 1.06 13.57
N ALA A 301 -33.25 1.70 13.48
CA ALA A 301 -33.43 3.00 12.82
C ALA A 301 -32.43 4.10 13.26
N GLY A 302 -32.23 4.30 14.57
CA GLY A 302 -31.30 5.33 15.05
C GLY A 302 -29.83 5.03 14.75
N PHE A 303 -29.44 3.75 14.86
CA PHE A 303 -28.08 3.32 14.53
C PHE A 303 -27.82 3.36 13.03
N ASP A 304 -28.76 2.86 12.22
CA ASP A 304 -28.68 2.88 10.76
C ASP A 304 -28.68 4.31 10.22
N ALA A 305 -29.45 5.24 10.81
CA ALA A 305 -29.41 6.65 10.44
C ALA A 305 -28.04 7.29 10.73
N ALA A 306 -27.47 7.03 11.92
CA ALA A 306 -26.15 7.54 12.28
C ALA A 306 -25.04 6.97 11.37
N MET A 307 -25.09 5.67 11.06
CA MET A 307 -24.15 5.02 10.14
C MET A 307 -24.32 5.55 8.70
N THR A 308 -25.56 5.82 8.27
CA THR A 308 -25.83 6.44 6.96
C THR A 308 -25.22 7.83 6.91
N ALA A 309 -25.45 8.68 7.91
CA ALA A 309 -24.91 10.03 7.97
C ALA A 309 -23.37 10.02 7.95
N TYR A 310 -22.75 9.08 8.67
CA TYR A 310 -21.30 8.89 8.64
C TYR A 310 -20.80 8.47 7.24
N CYS A 311 -21.44 7.49 6.60
CA CYS A 311 -21.07 7.07 5.25
C CYS A 311 -21.26 8.18 4.21
N VAL A 312 -22.33 8.98 4.34
CA VAL A 312 -22.58 10.15 3.49
C VAL A 312 -21.48 11.18 3.68
N LEU A 313 -21.10 11.50 4.92
CA LEU A 313 -20.04 12.46 5.22
C LEU A 313 -18.70 12.04 4.60
N VAL A 314 -18.26 10.81 4.85
CA VAL A 314 -17.00 10.30 4.31
C VAL A 314 -17.03 10.26 2.78
N SER A 315 -18.13 9.80 2.18
CA SER A 315 -18.27 9.76 0.72
C SER A 315 -18.31 11.15 0.11
N ALA A 316 -18.95 12.12 0.76
CA ALA A 316 -18.97 13.52 0.34
C ALA A 316 -17.57 14.14 0.38
N LEU A 317 -16.78 13.89 1.43
CA LEU A 317 -15.38 14.34 1.50
C LEU A 317 -14.54 13.72 0.38
N MET A 318 -14.73 12.42 0.10
CA MET A 318 -14.03 11.74 -0.99
C MET A 318 -14.38 12.33 -2.36
N LEU A 319 -15.67 12.58 -2.61
CA LEU A 319 -16.15 13.22 -3.82
C LEU A 319 -15.71 14.69 -3.92
N ALA A 320 -15.62 15.42 -2.82
CA ALA A 320 -15.15 16.81 -2.83
C ALA A 320 -13.66 16.88 -3.24
N MET A 321 -12.85 15.93 -2.77
CA MET A 321 -11.44 15.83 -3.14
C MET A 321 -11.26 15.48 -4.62
N LEU A 322 -11.96 14.45 -5.12
CA LEU A 322 -11.91 14.06 -6.53
C LEU A 322 -12.54 15.12 -7.44
N GLY A 323 -13.71 15.63 -7.06
CA GLY A 323 -14.47 16.63 -7.79
C GLY A 323 -13.70 17.93 -7.95
N MET A 324 -12.87 18.31 -6.97
CA MET A 324 -12.02 19.48 -7.08
C MET A 324 -10.86 19.29 -8.07
N ALA A 325 -10.22 18.11 -8.10
CA ALA A 325 -9.25 17.81 -9.16
C ALA A 325 -9.88 17.88 -10.55
N VAL A 326 -11.07 17.28 -10.70
CA VAL A 326 -11.82 17.32 -11.96
C VAL A 326 -12.17 18.77 -12.33
N PHE A 327 -12.72 19.55 -11.40
CA PHE A 327 -13.09 20.94 -11.63
C PHE A 327 -11.86 21.79 -11.99
N ALA A 328 -10.75 21.65 -11.27
CA ALA A 328 -9.50 22.34 -11.59
C ALA A 328 -8.98 22.02 -12.99
N SER A 329 -9.13 20.78 -13.47
CA SER A 329 -8.70 20.39 -14.82
C SER A 329 -9.45 21.13 -15.93
N PHE A 330 -10.68 21.60 -15.65
CA PHE A 330 -11.48 22.39 -16.58
C PHE A 330 -11.35 23.90 -16.36
N ALA A 331 -10.81 24.37 -15.23
CA ALA A 331 -10.69 25.80 -14.97
C ALA A 331 -9.66 26.43 -15.92
N SER A 332 -10.02 27.49 -16.64
CA SER A 332 -9.12 28.11 -17.64
C SER A 332 -7.82 28.68 -17.06
N TYR A 333 -7.90 29.33 -15.88
CA TYR A 333 -6.75 29.90 -15.19
C TYR A 333 -7.06 30.10 -13.70
N TRP A 334 -6.54 29.24 -12.84
CA TRP A 334 -6.81 29.32 -11.40
C TRP A 334 -6.03 30.46 -10.70
N PRO A 335 -6.60 31.19 -9.73
CA PRO A 335 -8.02 31.26 -9.32
C PRO A 335 -8.85 32.30 -10.12
N TYR A 336 -8.24 32.99 -11.10
CA TYR A 336 -8.78 34.22 -11.66
C TYR A 336 -9.85 34.02 -12.75
N ASN A 337 -9.79 32.93 -13.50
CA ASN A 337 -10.76 32.58 -14.54
C ASN A 337 -11.15 31.10 -14.44
N LEU A 338 -12.34 30.86 -13.88
CA LEU A 338 -12.88 29.52 -13.63
C LEU A 338 -13.85 29.06 -14.73
N THR A 339 -13.89 29.73 -15.89
CA THR A 339 -14.74 29.27 -17.00
C THR A 339 -14.25 27.89 -17.48
N PRO A 340 -15.18 26.92 -17.65
CA PRO A 340 -14.82 25.59 -18.15
C PRO A 340 -14.15 25.68 -19.53
N SER A 341 -13.00 25.04 -19.66
CA SER A 341 -12.18 25.04 -20.86
C SER A 341 -11.36 23.75 -20.97
N PHE A 342 -11.02 23.39 -22.20
CA PHE A 342 -10.13 22.26 -22.50
C PHE A 342 -8.67 22.69 -22.67
N LYS A 343 -8.33 23.95 -22.31
CA LYS A 343 -6.98 24.51 -22.51
C LYS A 343 -5.88 23.63 -21.90
N HIS A 344 -6.07 23.13 -20.69
CA HIS A 344 -5.09 22.26 -20.02
C HIS A 344 -4.90 20.92 -20.75
N TYR A 345 -5.95 20.39 -21.35
CA TYR A 345 -5.89 19.15 -22.13
C TYR A 345 -5.17 19.35 -23.46
N VAL A 346 -5.45 20.45 -24.17
CA VAL A 346 -4.75 20.79 -25.43
C VAL A 346 -3.28 21.06 -25.15
N LEU A 347 -2.98 21.93 -24.17
CA LEU A 347 -1.61 22.30 -23.84
C LEU A 347 -0.80 21.08 -23.36
N GLY A 348 -1.40 20.24 -22.51
CA GLY A 348 -0.74 19.00 -22.06
C GLY A 348 -0.51 18.02 -23.20
N LEU A 349 -1.58 17.60 -23.89
CA LEU A 349 -1.52 16.49 -24.84
C LEU A 349 -0.87 16.86 -26.18
N VAL A 350 -0.99 18.11 -26.61
CA VAL A 350 -0.55 18.57 -27.95
C VAL A 350 0.74 19.39 -27.86
N ASP A 351 0.80 20.37 -26.96
CA ASP A 351 1.91 21.35 -26.96
C ASP A 351 3.11 20.92 -26.11
N ALA A 352 2.90 20.07 -25.09
CA ALA A 352 3.92 19.70 -24.10
C ALA A 352 4.42 18.25 -24.22
N GLU A 353 4.17 17.56 -25.35
CA GLU A 353 4.54 16.15 -25.60
C GLU A 353 4.07 15.14 -24.52
N VAL A 354 3.11 15.53 -23.65
CA VAL A 354 2.56 14.63 -22.62
C VAL A 354 1.76 13.49 -23.27
N GLY A 355 1.32 13.66 -24.52
CA GLY A 355 0.70 12.60 -25.31
C GLY A 355 1.57 11.34 -25.39
N ASP A 356 2.88 11.48 -25.61
CA ASP A 356 3.80 10.34 -25.66
C ASP A 356 3.98 9.69 -24.28
N ALA A 357 4.11 10.50 -23.22
CA ALA A 357 4.16 10.00 -21.86
C ALA A 357 2.88 9.23 -21.47
N PHE A 358 1.72 9.71 -21.91
CA PHE A 358 0.42 9.06 -21.70
C PHE A 358 0.35 7.72 -22.43
N VAL A 359 0.71 7.69 -23.73
CA VAL A 359 0.73 6.47 -24.53
C VAL A 359 1.75 5.46 -24.00
N ASN A 360 2.94 5.91 -23.59
CA ASN A 360 3.95 5.06 -22.98
C ASN A 360 3.45 4.46 -21.67
N SER A 361 2.79 5.25 -20.82
CA SER A 361 2.16 4.76 -19.59
C SER A 361 1.11 3.69 -19.87
N LEU A 362 0.27 3.89 -20.90
CA LEU A 362 -0.76 2.92 -21.28
C LEU A 362 -0.14 1.62 -21.84
N LYS A 363 0.89 1.73 -22.68
CA LYS A 363 1.65 0.58 -23.20
C LYS A 363 2.31 -0.22 -22.07
N LEU A 364 2.97 0.46 -21.13
CA LEU A 364 3.62 -0.18 -19.97
C LEU A 364 2.59 -0.83 -19.04
N ALA A 365 1.46 -0.17 -18.78
CA ALA A 365 0.38 -0.73 -17.96
C ALA A 365 -0.23 -1.97 -18.62
N ALA A 366 -0.54 -1.91 -19.93
CA ALA A 366 -1.07 -3.04 -20.68
C ALA A 366 -0.07 -4.21 -20.75
N GLY A 367 1.21 -3.92 -21.02
CA GLY A 367 2.28 -4.90 -21.02
C GLY A 367 2.45 -5.57 -19.65
N THR A 368 2.46 -4.78 -18.57
CA THR A 368 2.55 -5.30 -17.20
C THR A 368 1.34 -6.17 -16.85
N ALA A 369 0.13 -5.73 -17.22
CA ALA A 369 -1.09 -6.50 -16.98
C ALA A 369 -1.06 -7.85 -17.72
N PHE A 370 -0.58 -7.89 -18.97
CA PHE A 370 -0.54 -9.11 -19.76
C PHE A 370 0.64 -10.02 -19.36
N PHE A 371 1.88 -9.54 -19.51
CA PHE A 371 3.08 -10.33 -19.25
C PHE A 371 3.27 -10.63 -17.76
N GLY A 372 2.98 -9.68 -16.88
CA GLY A 372 3.07 -9.87 -15.44
C GLY A 372 2.06 -10.91 -14.94
N THR A 373 0.80 -10.85 -15.39
CA THR A 373 -0.20 -11.87 -15.03
C THR A 373 0.20 -13.25 -15.55
N ALA A 374 0.68 -13.34 -16.80
CA ALA A 374 1.17 -14.60 -17.35
C ALA A 374 2.34 -15.16 -16.52
N LEU A 375 3.33 -14.33 -16.19
CA LEU A 375 4.49 -14.71 -15.38
C LEU A 375 4.08 -15.21 -13.99
N VAL A 376 3.21 -14.46 -13.30
CA VAL A 376 2.72 -14.80 -11.95
C VAL A 376 1.88 -16.08 -11.98
N PHE A 377 0.95 -16.19 -12.93
CA PHE A 377 0.08 -17.36 -13.04
C PHE A 377 0.87 -18.62 -13.38
N VAL A 378 1.75 -18.57 -14.38
CA VAL A 378 2.60 -19.70 -14.77
C VAL A 378 3.54 -20.06 -13.62
N GLY A 379 4.20 -19.08 -12.99
CA GLY A 379 5.07 -19.31 -11.84
C GLY A 379 4.35 -19.97 -10.67
N ALA A 380 3.17 -19.46 -10.29
CA ALA A 380 2.35 -20.03 -9.22
C ALA A 380 1.86 -21.44 -9.57
N TYR A 381 1.38 -21.65 -10.80
CA TYR A 381 0.93 -22.95 -11.27
C TYR A 381 2.06 -23.99 -11.23
N MET A 382 3.24 -23.64 -11.75
CA MET A 382 4.39 -24.54 -11.74
C MET A 382 4.86 -24.81 -10.31
N LEU A 383 4.89 -23.80 -9.44
CA LEU A 383 5.26 -23.96 -8.03
C LEU A 383 4.33 -24.89 -7.24
N GLU A 384 3.04 -24.97 -7.61
CA GLU A 384 2.03 -25.71 -6.86
C GLU A 384 1.68 -27.07 -7.47
N LYS A 385 1.74 -27.21 -8.80
CA LYS A 385 1.30 -28.43 -9.52
C LYS A 385 2.43 -29.39 -9.90
N THR A 386 3.67 -28.93 -9.97
CA THR A 386 4.81 -29.78 -10.39
C THR A 386 5.64 -30.26 -9.20
N ARG A 387 6.40 -31.35 -9.38
CA ARG A 387 7.23 -31.96 -8.32
C ARG A 387 8.74 -31.80 -8.62
N GLY A 388 9.58 -31.93 -7.58
CA GLY A 388 11.03 -31.78 -7.69
C GLY A 388 11.52 -30.33 -7.70
N LEU A 389 12.84 -30.13 -7.65
CA LEU A 389 13.49 -28.83 -7.40
C LEU A 389 13.21 -28.27 -5.99
N ASP A 390 13.01 -29.15 -5.01
CA ASP A 390 12.53 -28.79 -3.66
C ASP A 390 13.46 -27.81 -2.92
N TRP A 391 14.76 -27.78 -3.28
CA TRP A 391 15.72 -26.82 -2.74
C TRP A 391 15.53 -25.40 -3.28
N ALA A 392 15.09 -25.23 -4.54
CA ALA A 392 14.95 -23.92 -5.18
C ALA A 392 13.56 -23.31 -4.97
N ARG A 393 12.51 -24.13 -4.82
CA ARG A 393 11.13 -23.64 -4.63
C ARG A 393 10.98 -22.61 -3.49
N PRO A 394 11.59 -22.80 -2.30
CA PRO A 394 11.53 -21.79 -1.24
C PRO A 394 12.15 -20.45 -1.66
N ILE A 395 13.27 -20.49 -2.39
CA ILE A 395 13.96 -19.29 -2.89
C ILE A 395 13.10 -18.56 -3.91
N ILE A 396 12.51 -19.28 -4.86
CA ILE A 396 11.62 -18.71 -5.87
C ILE A 396 10.37 -18.09 -5.21
N ARG A 397 9.80 -18.77 -4.21
CA ARG A 397 8.67 -18.22 -3.42
C ARG A 397 9.07 -16.94 -2.70
N LEU A 398 10.25 -16.90 -2.10
CA LEU A 398 10.77 -15.70 -1.45
C LEU A 398 10.95 -14.55 -2.46
N LEU A 399 11.63 -14.82 -3.58
CA LEU A 399 11.83 -13.84 -4.66
C LEU A 399 10.52 -13.33 -5.25
N ALA A 400 9.50 -14.18 -5.37
CA ALA A 400 8.19 -13.78 -5.87
C ALA A 400 7.38 -12.94 -4.86
N MET A 401 7.66 -13.06 -3.56
CA MET A 401 7.03 -12.26 -2.51
C MET A 401 7.75 -10.92 -2.28
N LEU A 402 9.04 -10.85 -2.62
CA LEU A 402 9.93 -9.71 -2.39
C LEU A 402 9.43 -8.39 -3.01
N PRO A 403 8.83 -8.34 -4.23
CA PRO A 403 8.29 -7.11 -4.80
C PRO A 403 7.18 -6.47 -3.97
N MET A 404 6.45 -7.25 -3.15
CA MET A 404 5.40 -6.69 -2.28
C MET A 404 5.97 -5.88 -1.11
N ALA A 405 7.24 -6.09 -0.76
CA ALA A 405 7.91 -5.43 0.36
C ALA A 405 8.78 -4.24 -0.08
N VAL A 406 9.19 -4.23 -1.36
CA VAL A 406 10.17 -3.28 -1.87
C VAL A 406 9.45 -2.02 -2.36
N PRO A 407 9.78 -0.83 -1.82
CA PRO A 407 9.22 0.41 -2.32
C PRO A 407 9.63 0.63 -3.78
N GLY A 408 8.68 1.01 -4.64
CA GLY A 408 8.96 1.24 -6.06
C GLY A 408 10.05 2.29 -6.32
N LEU A 409 10.14 3.31 -5.45
CA LEU A 409 11.18 4.33 -5.52
C LEU A 409 12.57 3.74 -5.27
N VAL A 410 12.72 2.86 -4.28
CA VAL A 410 13.98 2.18 -3.99
C VAL A 410 14.36 1.26 -5.15
N LEU A 411 13.42 0.50 -5.69
CA LEU A 411 13.68 -0.35 -6.85
C LEU A 411 14.11 0.48 -8.08
N GLY A 412 13.46 1.62 -8.31
CA GLY A 412 13.81 2.54 -9.40
C GLY A 412 15.23 3.08 -9.29
N LEU A 413 15.71 3.39 -8.08
CA LEU A 413 17.11 3.78 -7.87
C LEU A 413 18.10 2.70 -8.29
N GLY A 414 17.81 1.45 -7.93
CA GLY A 414 18.70 0.34 -8.26
C GLY A 414 18.84 0.08 -9.76
N TYR A 415 17.94 0.63 -10.58
CA TYR A 415 18.05 0.62 -12.04
C TYR A 415 18.82 1.82 -12.61
N ILE A 416 19.00 2.88 -11.83
CA ILE A 416 19.78 4.06 -12.23
C ILE A 416 21.27 3.81 -12.01
N PHE A 417 21.60 3.09 -10.93
CA PHE A 417 22.97 2.68 -10.61
C PHE A 417 23.43 1.59 -11.57
#